data_AF-A0AAU9G6U0-F1
#
_entry.id   AF-A0AAU9G6U0-F1
#
_cell.length_a   1.000
_cell.length_b   1.000
_cell.length_c   1.000
_cell.angle_alpha   90.00
_cell.angle_beta   90.00
_cell.angle_gamma   90.00
#
_symmetry.space_group_name_H-M   'P 1'
#
loop_
_entity.id
_entity.type
_entity.pdbx_description
1 polymer ?
#
loop_
_entity_poly.entity_id
_entity_poly.type
_entity_poly.pdbx_seq_one_letter_code
_entity_poly.pdbx_strand_id
1 'polypeptide(L)'
;MKIEWAPLKVPPRRRLQTLVTLLITFTCFMLSITAIPIILASLFYGGLILRSLVLIYLIYVFVDHKRNNSVINGNGWLLNRSNRLYRHYRNYFPVELVKTAELPPNKNYILASFPHGILGNGIGINMGLDISRWLELFPKIRPKVGTLDQNFLIPIGREVLRSWGLVSVSKAALNYLLTKSNDPKHADNRDGFTSNAVAILVGGAQEAMDSHPGQYIVTLRNRKGFVKMAIRTGSPIVPTFSFGEVDIFDQVPNPPNSLVRRVQTVVKQLTGISPLIPVGRGIFNYSFGFLPNRRRIVQVVGAPINVVKSDQPDAAYVDKVHGQVIEALEKMFEKYKKKYIPNPKNTKLVIH
;
A
#
# COMPACT_ATOMS: atom_id res chain seq x y z
N MET A 1 -6.31 -18.71 25.79
CA MET A 1 -6.82 -17.38 25.37
C MET A 1 -8.31 -17.32 25.70
N LYS A 2 -8.76 -16.32 26.47
CA LYS A 2 -10.19 -16.13 26.78
C LYS A 2 -10.90 -15.60 25.54
N ILE A 3 -12.03 -16.20 25.16
CA ILE A 3 -12.82 -15.76 24.00
C ILE A 3 -13.72 -14.59 24.44
N GLU A 4 -13.53 -13.44 23.81
CA GLU A 4 -14.39 -12.27 23.91
C GLU A 4 -15.40 -12.31 22.76
N TRP A 5 -16.64 -12.68 23.07
CA TRP A 5 -17.71 -12.76 22.07
C TRP A 5 -18.21 -11.38 21.66
N ALA A 6 -18.56 -11.22 20.38
CA ALA A 6 -19.23 -10.03 19.91
C ALA A 6 -20.61 -9.92 20.59
N PRO A 7 -21.05 -8.71 20.98
CA PRO A 7 -22.39 -8.51 21.51
C PRO A 7 -23.46 -8.98 20.51
N LEU A 8 -24.58 -9.52 21.00
CA LEU A 8 -25.69 -9.93 20.14
C LEU A 8 -26.29 -8.73 19.38
N LYS A 9 -26.40 -7.58 20.06
CA LYS A 9 -26.96 -6.33 19.52
C LYS A 9 -25.87 -5.44 18.90
N VAL A 10 -25.30 -5.87 17.77
CA VAL A 10 -24.43 -5.03 16.93
C VAL A 10 -25.26 -4.34 15.83
N PRO A 11 -25.19 -3.00 15.68
CA PRO A 11 -25.94 -2.28 14.65
C PRO A 11 -25.72 -2.82 13.23
N PRO A 12 -26.75 -2.87 12.36
CA PRO A 12 -26.64 -3.39 10.99
C PRO A 12 -25.52 -2.72 10.19
N ARG A 13 -25.32 -1.40 10.37
CA ARG A 13 -24.22 -0.65 9.76
C ARG A 13 -22.84 -1.23 10.11
N ARG A 14 -22.60 -1.62 11.38
CA ARG A 14 -21.34 -2.23 11.80
C ARG A 14 -21.20 -3.65 11.26
N ARG A 15 -22.30 -4.40 11.12
CA ARG A 15 -22.30 -5.73 10.48
C ARG A 15 -21.91 -5.64 9.01
N LEU A 16 -22.47 -4.67 8.28
CA LEU A 16 -22.10 -4.42 6.89
C LEU A 16 -20.63 -4.03 6.75
N GLN A 17 -20.12 -3.14 7.62
CA GLN A 17 -18.69 -2.84 7.66
C GLN A 17 -17.84 -4.09 7.92
N THR A 18 -18.24 -4.97 8.84
CA THR A 18 -17.55 -6.26 9.06
C THR A 18 -17.51 -7.10 7.79
N LEU A 19 -18.65 -7.26 7.11
CA LEU A 19 -18.74 -8.06 5.89
C LEU A 19 -17.86 -7.50 4.78
N VAL A 20 -17.92 -6.19 4.55
CA VAL A 20 -17.10 -5.54 3.52
C VAL A 20 -15.61 -5.67 3.82
N THR A 21 -15.21 -5.45 5.08
CA THR A 21 -13.82 -5.65 5.51
C THR A 21 -13.40 -7.10 5.32
N LEU A 22 -14.25 -8.07 5.65
CA LEU A 22 -13.96 -9.49 5.43
C LEU A 22 -13.68 -9.78 3.96
N LEU A 23 -14.56 -9.30 3.07
CA LEU A 23 -14.41 -9.51 1.63
C LEU A 23 -13.12 -8.88 1.10
N ILE A 24 -12.83 -7.63 1.45
CA ILE A 24 -11.62 -6.93 0.97
C ILE A 24 -10.36 -7.59 1.54
N THR A 25 -10.33 -7.91 2.84
CA THR A 25 -9.20 -8.60 3.46
C THR A 25 -8.98 -9.97 2.83
N PHE A 26 -10.05 -10.73 2.59
CA PHE A 26 -9.99 -12.01 1.88
C PHE A 26 -9.44 -11.84 0.46
N THR A 27 -9.90 -10.83 -0.28
CA THR A 27 -9.35 -10.50 -1.60
C THR A 27 -7.85 -10.19 -1.52
N CYS A 28 -7.38 -9.37 -0.58
CA CYS A 28 -5.97 -9.00 -0.50
C CYS A 28 -5.03 -10.20 -0.24
N PHE A 29 -5.44 -11.16 0.59
CA PHE A 29 -4.60 -12.30 0.97
C PHE A 29 -4.80 -13.53 0.07
N MET A 30 -6.05 -13.83 -0.29
CA MET A 30 -6.41 -15.11 -0.90
C MET A 30 -6.53 -15.03 -2.41
N LEU A 31 -6.71 -13.85 -3.00
CA LEU A 31 -6.97 -13.74 -4.45
C LEU A 31 -5.85 -14.38 -5.28
N SER A 32 -4.59 -14.13 -4.93
CA SER A 32 -3.44 -14.76 -5.59
C SER A 32 -3.41 -16.28 -5.43
N ILE A 33 -3.76 -16.76 -4.23
CA ILE A 33 -3.77 -18.18 -3.88
C ILE A 33 -4.92 -18.90 -4.59
N THR A 34 -6.08 -18.26 -4.75
CA THR A 34 -7.26 -18.85 -5.37
C THR A 34 -7.28 -18.70 -6.90
N ALA A 35 -6.73 -17.61 -7.43
CA ALA A 35 -6.76 -17.34 -8.88
C ALA A 35 -5.95 -18.38 -9.67
N ILE A 36 -4.77 -18.78 -9.17
CA ILE A 36 -3.92 -19.75 -9.86
C ILE A 36 -4.61 -21.12 -10.01
N PRO A 37 -5.14 -21.75 -8.94
CA PRO A 37 -5.94 -22.98 -9.07
C PRO A 37 -7.14 -22.84 -9.99
N ILE A 38 -7.85 -21.71 -9.98
CA ILE A 38 -8.99 -21.48 -10.89
C ILE A 38 -8.54 -21.48 -12.34
N ILE A 39 -7.44 -20.80 -12.66
CA ILE A 39 -6.86 -20.79 -14.01
C ILE A 39 -6.40 -22.18 -14.42
N LEU A 40 -5.68 -22.90 -13.54
CA LEU A 40 -5.22 -24.26 -13.81
C LEU A 40 -6.40 -25.20 -14.03
N ALA A 41 -7.41 -25.17 -13.16
CA ALA A 41 -8.63 -25.97 -13.30
C ALA A 41 -9.37 -25.65 -14.60
N SER A 42 -9.44 -24.37 -14.99
CA SER A 42 -10.05 -23.97 -16.28
C SER A 42 -9.26 -24.51 -17.48
N LEU A 43 -7.94 -24.62 -17.38
CA LEU A 43 -7.09 -25.22 -18.41
C LEU A 43 -7.22 -26.75 -18.46
N PHE A 44 -7.22 -27.43 -17.31
CA PHE A 44 -7.30 -28.90 -17.25
C PHE A 44 -8.70 -29.43 -17.53
N TYR A 45 -9.73 -28.84 -16.92
CA TYR A 45 -11.10 -29.36 -16.95
C TYR A 45 -12.04 -28.58 -17.88
N GLY A 46 -11.63 -27.41 -18.38
CA GLY A 46 -12.44 -26.62 -19.30
C GLY A 46 -12.59 -27.26 -20.68
N GLY A 47 -13.70 -26.98 -21.36
CA GLY A 47 -13.85 -27.30 -22.78
C GLY A 47 -12.93 -26.45 -23.66
N LEU A 48 -12.84 -26.78 -24.96
CA LEU A 48 -11.94 -26.10 -25.90
C LEU A 48 -12.08 -24.56 -25.89
N ILE A 49 -13.32 -24.05 -25.91
CA ILE A 49 -13.61 -22.61 -25.89
C ILE A 49 -13.03 -21.95 -24.63
N LEU A 50 -13.31 -22.50 -23.44
CA LEU A 50 -12.82 -21.93 -22.18
C LEU A 50 -11.29 -21.96 -22.13
N ARG A 51 -10.66 -23.06 -22.53
CA ARG A 51 -9.20 -23.18 -22.59
C ARG A 51 -8.59 -22.13 -23.52
N SER A 52 -9.15 -21.96 -24.72
CA SER A 52 -8.70 -20.94 -25.68
C SER A 52 -8.82 -19.53 -25.10
N LEU A 53 -9.94 -19.19 -24.47
CA LEU A 53 -10.14 -17.88 -23.84
C LEU A 53 -9.15 -17.63 -22.70
N VAL A 54 -8.90 -18.63 -21.85
CA VAL A 54 -7.92 -18.54 -20.77
C VAL A 54 -6.51 -18.35 -21.34
N LEU A 55 -6.11 -19.11 -22.36
CA LEU A 55 -4.80 -18.95 -22.99
C LEU A 55 -4.61 -17.58 -23.62
N ILE A 56 -5.62 -17.08 -24.36
CA ILE A 56 -5.60 -15.72 -24.91
C ILE A 56 -5.45 -14.69 -23.80
N TYR A 57 -6.20 -14.85 -22.70
CA TYR A 57 -6.09 -13.96 -21.54
C TYR A 57 -4.72 -13.99 -20.89
N LEU A 58 -4.10 -15.17 -20.71
CA LEU A 58 -2.75 -15.32 -20.16
C LEU A 58 -1.69 -14.67 -21.06
N ILE A 59 -1.79 -14.87 -22.39
CA ILE A 59 -0.91 -14.21 -23.36
C ILE A 59 -1.09 -12.69 -23.27
N TYR A 60 -2.33 -12.20 -23.20
CA TYR A 60 -2.62 -10.79 -23.02
C TYR A 60 -1.99 -10.23 -21.73
N VAL A 61 -2.16 -10.91 -20.58
CA VAL A 61 -1.53 -10.54 -19.30
C VAL A 61 -0.03 -10.37 -19.47
N PHE A 62 0.61 -11.39 -20.04
CA PHE A 62 2.06 -11.44 -20.17
C PHE A 62 2.60 -10.36 -21.12
N VAL A 63 1.97 -10.19 -22.29
CA VAL A 63 2.37 -9.20 -23.29
C VAL A 63 2.13 -7.78 -22.78
N ASP A 64 0.98 -7.50 -22.16
CA ASP A 64 0.67 -6.20 -21.58
C ASP A 64 1.66 -5.85 -20.46
N HIS A 65 1.96 -6.79 -19.57
CA HIS A 65 2.94 -6.57 -18.50
C HIS A 65 4.34 -6.31 -19.06
N LYS A 66 4.80 -7.11 -20.02
CA LYS A 66 6.15 -6.96 -20.62
C LYS A 66 6.31 -5.65 -21.38
N ARG A 67 5.27 -5.17 -22.06
CA ARG A 67 5.32 -3.92 -22.84
C ARG A 67 5.08 -2.68 -22.00
N ASN A 68 4.12 -2.74 -21.08
CA ASN A 68 3.61 -1.56 -20.38
C ASN A 68 3.93 -1.54 -18.88
N ASN A 69 4.61 -2.55 -18.34
CA ASN A 69 4.83 -2.74 -16.90
C ASN A 69 3.53 -2.68 -16.08
N SER A 70 2.41 -3.04 -16.72
CA SER A 70 1.04 -2.97 -16.17
C SER A 70 0.65 -1.63 -15.53
N VAL A 71 1.25 -0.52 -15.97
CA VAL A 71 0.88 0.82 -15.48
C VAL A 71 -0.54 1.21 -15.90
N ILE A 72 -1.12 2.11 -15.12
CA ILE A 72 -2.48 2.64 -15.35
C ILE A 72 -2.37 4.14 -15.55
N ASN A 73 -2.82 4.61 -16.71
CA ASN A 73 -2.92 6.03 -17.00
C ASN A 73 -4.13 6.67 -16.30
N GLY A 74 -4.08 7.98 -16.07
CA GLY A 74 -5.15 8.70 -15.40
C GLY A 74 -5.43 8.17 -13.99
N ASN A 75 -6.67 8.29 -13.51
CA ASN A 75 -7.10 7.70 -12.24
C ASN A 75 -7.70 6.28 -12.37
N GLY A 76 -7.65 5.67 -13.56
CA GLY A 76 -8.40 4.45 -13.84
C GLY A 76 -9.91 4.66 -13.71
N TRP A 77 -10.64 3.62 -13.28
CA TRP A 77 -12.09 3.70 -13.13
C TRP A 77 -12.48 4.44 -11.83
N LEU A 78 -12.66 5.75 -11.91
CA LEU A 78 -12.97 6.63 -10.77
C LEU A 78 -14.20 6.19 -9.97
N LEU A 79 -15.26 5.73 -10.64
CA LEU A 79 -16.49 5.27 -9.97
C LEU A 79 -16.24 4.02 -9.13
N ASN A 80 -15.31 3.15 -9.53
CA ASN A 80 -14.89 2.07 -8.67
C ASN A 80 -14.12 2.64 -7.47
N ARG A 81 -13.19 3.56 -7.68
CA ARG A 81 -12.33 4.10 -6.60
C ARG A 81 -13.02 5.08 -5.64
N SER A 82 -14.31 5.37 -5.83
CA SER A 82 -15.14 6.07 -4.84
C SER A 82 -16.58 5.57 -4.89
N ASN A 83 -16.92 4.62 -4.00
CA ASN A 83 -18.25 4.04 -3.91
C ASN A 83 -18.63 3.73 -2.45
N ARG A 84 -19.88 3.26 -2.24
CA ARG A 84 -20.38 2.95 -0.89
C ARG A 84 -19.63 1.77 -0.24
N LEU A 85 -19.19 0.79 -1.01
CA LEU A 85 -18.42 -0.37 -0.52
C LEU A 85 -17.14 0.11 0.16
N TYR A 86 -16.30 0.89 -0.54
CA TYR A 86 -15.04 1.35 0.01
C TYR A 86 -15.22 2.38 1.15
N ARG A 87 -16.33 3.13 1.18
CA ARG A 87 -16.71 3.93 2.36
C ARG A 87 -17.02 3.07 3.58
N HIS A 88 -17.64 1.90 3.43
CA HIS A 88 -17.82 0.98 4.55
C HIS A 88 -16.49 0.45 5.08
N TYR A 89 -15.55 0.14 4.17
CA TYR A 89 -14.19 -0.28 4.53
C TYR A 89 -13.42 0.84 5.27
N ARG A 90 -13.42 2.06 4.74
CA ARG A 90 -12.86 3.26 5.41
C ARG A 90 -13.41 3.43 6.83
N ASN A 91 -14.73 3.32 6.98
CA ASN A 91 -15.42 3.52 8.25
C ASN A 91 -15.28 2.33 9.23
N TYR A 92 -14.72 1.20 8.80
CA TYR A 92 -14.36 0.12 9.70
C TYR A 92 -13.14 0.49 10.57
N PHE A 93 -12.19 1.24 9.99
CA PHE A 93 -10.95 1.71 10.62
C PHE A 93 -10.92 3.22 10.94
N PRO A 94 -12.09 3.89 10.98
CA PRO A 94 -12.20 5.36 10.86
C PRO A 94 -10.99 6.10 10.25
N VAL A 95 -10.65 5.82 8.98
CA VAL A 95 -9.41 6.35 8.38
C VAL A 95 -9.45 7.85 8.16
N GLU A 96 -8.42 8.54 8.64
CA GLU A 96 -8.19 9.97 8.45
C GLU A 96 -6.96 10.24 7.57
N LEU A 97 -7.02 11.31 6.78
CA LEU A 97 -5.91 11.83 5.98
C LEU A 97 -5.62 13.27 6.42
N VAL A 98 -4.42 13.49 6.96
CA VAL A 98 -3.96 14.79 7.48
C VAL A 98 -2.94 15.38 6.52
N LYS A 99 -3.30 16.48 5.87
CA LYS A 99 -2.40 17.29 5.05
C LYS A 99 -1.62 18.25 5.94
N THR A 100 -0.29 18.23 5.86
CA THR A 100 0.57 19.16 6.63
C THR A 100 1.32 20.17 5.77
N ALA A 101 1.31 19.99 4.45
CA ALA A 101 1.93 20.89 3.48
C ALA A 101 1.18 20.86 2.16
N GLU A 102 1.35 21.92 1.37
CA GLU A 102 0.86 22.00 0.00
C GLU A 102 1.72 21.14 -0.93
N LEU A 103 1.07 20.47 -1.87
CA LEU A 103 1.71 19.77 -2.98
C LEU A 103 1.24 20.44 -4.28
N PRO A 104 2.05 21.32 -4.89
CA PRO A 104 1.71 21.93 -6.16
C PRO A 104 1.53 20.88 -7.27
N PRO A 105 0.48 20.95 -8.09
CA PRO A 105 0.21 19.98 -9.16
C PRO A 105 1.04 20.28 -10.43
N ASN A 106 2.30 20.65 -10.26
CA ASN A 106 3.28 20.91 -11.32
C ASN A 106 4.52 20.02 -11.22
N LYS A 107 4.48 19.01 -10.34
CA LYS A 107 5.55 18.04 -10.11
C LYS A 107 4.94 16.67 -9.84
N ASN A 108 5.67 15.60 -10.17
CA ASN A 108 5.32 14.26 -9.70
C ASN A 108 6.01 14.00 -8.35
N TYR A 109 5.40 13.20 -7.49
CA TYR A 109 5.84 12.99 -6.11
C TYR A 109 6.03 11.51 -5.80
N ILE A 110 7.06 11.20 -5.03
CA ILE A 110 7.19 9.90 -4.35
C ILE A 110 6.71 10.06 -2.91
N LEU A 111 5.65 9.37 -2.54
CA LEU A 111 5.19 9.30 -1.15
C LEU A 111 5.90 8.14 -0.44
N ALA A 112 6.97 8.45 0.28
CA ALA A 112 7.68 7.47 1.11
C ALA A 112 6.84 7.19 2.37
N SER A 113 6.22 6.02 2.43
CA SER A 113 5.13 5.74 3.36
C SER A 113 5.49 4.71 4.41
N PHE A 114 5.16 5.01 5.66
CA PHE A 114 5.51 4.21 6.84
C PHE A 114 4.38 4.18 7.87
N PRO A 115 4.34 3.19 8.78
CA PRO A 115 4.85 1.85 8.54
C PRO A 115 4.02 1.16 7.44
N HIS A 116 4.55 0.07 6.89
CA HIS A 116 3.89 -0.81 5.92
C HIS A 116 2.70 -1.51 6.57
N GLY A 117 2.83 -1.90 7.84
CA GLY A 117 1.89 -2.82 8.48
C GLY A 117 1.86 -4.16 7.74
N ILE A 118 0.78 -4.92 7.91
CA ILE A 118 0.58 -6.16 7.14
C ILE A 118 0.07 -5.88 5.71
N LEU A 119 -0.87 -4.96 5.55
CA LEU A 119 -1.52 -4.66 4.25
C LEU A 119 -1.33 -3.23 3.73
N GLY A 120 -0.84 -2.30 4.56
CA GLY A 120 -0.73 -0.88 4.19
C GLY A 120 -2.09 -0.20 4.01
N ASN A 121 -3.04 -0.49 4.89
CA ASN A 121 -4.43 -0.08 4.80
C ASN A 121 -4.62 1.43 4.76
N GLY A 122 -3.87 2.22 5.54
CA GLY A 122 -3.97 3.68 5.54
C GLY A 122 -3.77 4.28 4.15
N ILE A 123 -2.63 3.97 3.53
CA ILE A 123 -2.29 4.36 2.16
C ILE A 123 -3.26 3.74 1.15
N GLY A 124 -3.49 2.43 1.26
CA GLY A 124 -4.34 1.68 0.34
C GLY A 124 -5.77 2.22 0.29
N ILE A 125 -6.32 2.65 1.43
CA ILE A 125 -7.60 3.34 1.49
C ILE A 125 -7.44 4.74 0.90
N ASN A 126 -6.68 5.64 1.53
CA ASN A 126 -6.67 7.04 1.10
C ASN A 126 -6.27 7.28 -0.36
N MET A 127 -5.41 6.42 -0.93
CA MET A 127 -4.90 6.56 -2.29
C MET A 127 -5.38 5.47 -3.26
N GLY A 128 -5.98 4.37 -2.80
CA GLY A 128 -6.48 3.30 -3.67
C GLY A 128 -8.01 3.16 -3.65
N LEU A 129 -8.61 3.23 -2.47
CA LEU A 129 -10.02 2.92 -2.20
C LEU A 129 -10.74 4.08 -1.51
N ASP A 130 -11.82 4.61 -2.10
CA ASP A 130 -12.47 5.81 -1.57
C ASP A 130 -11.51 7.01 -1.53
N ILE A 131 -10.95 7.32 -2.71
CA ILE A 131 -9.92 8.35 -2.92
C ILE A 131 -10.47 9.79 -2.88
N SER A 132 -11.77 9.98 -2.65
CA SER A 132 -12.40 11.31 -2.67
C SER A 132 -11.72 12.29 -1.71
N ARG A 133 -11.34 11.83 -0.51
CA ARG A 133 -10.63 12.67 0.47
C ARG A 133 -9.23 13.08 -0.01
N TRP A 134 -8.56 12.22 -0.78
CA TRP A 134 -7.28 12.57 -1.39
C TRP A 134 -7.47 13.66 -2.45
N LEU A 135 -8.45 13.50 -3.35
CA LEU A 135 -8.70 14.46 -4.43
C LEU A 135 -9.14 15.84 -3.90
N GLU A 136 -9.80 15.88 -2.75
CA GLU A 136 -10.14 17.13 -2.04
C GLU A 136 -8.90 17.83 -1.50
N LEU A 137 -8.00 17.10 -0.83
CA LEU A 137 -6.83 17.68 -0.16
C LEU A 137 -5.67 17.99 -1.13
N PHE A 138 -5.54 17.20 -2.19
CA PHE A 138 -4.47 17.29 -3.20
C PHE A 138 -5.08 17.36 -4.61
N PRO A 139 -5.75 18.49 -4.93
CA PRO A 139 -6.44 18.64 -6.21
C PRO A 139 -5.46 18.53 -7.38
N LYS A 140 -5.92 17.93 -8.49
CA LYS A 140 -5.14 17.70 -9.72
C LYS A 140 -3.92 16.75 -9.57
N ILE A 141 -3.76 16.09 -8.42
CA ILE A 141 -2.74 15.07 -8.19
C ILE A 141 -3.38 13.68 -8.15
N ARG A 142 -2.99 12.81 -9.09
CA ARG A 142 -3.47 11.42 -9.19
C ARG A 142 -2.81 10.55 -8.11
N PRO A 143 -3.58 9.92 -7.21
CA PRO A 143 -3.01 8.96 -6.27
C PRO A 143 -2.74 7.61 -6.93
N LYS A 144 -1.53 7.11 -6.75
CA LYS A 144 -1.07 5.79 -7.17
C LYS A 144 -0.45 5.07 -5.97
N VAL A 145 -0.80 3.81 -5.78
CA VAL A 145 -0.22 2.98 -4.71
C VAL A 145 0.67 1.92 -5.35
N GLY A 146 1.96 1.97 -5.04
CA GLY A 146 2.93 1.00 -5.50
C GLY A 146 2.81 -0.31 -4.73
N THR A 147 2.75 -1.44 -5.45
CA THR A 147 2.86 -2.79 -4.89
C THR A 147 3.84 -3.64 -5.71
N LEU A 148 4.14 -4.84 -5.21
CA LEU A 148 5.05 -5.81 -5.80
C LEU A 148 4.70 -6.10 -7.27
N ASP A 149 5.70 -6.08 -8.15
CA ASP A 149 5.55 -6.22 -9.61
C ASP A 149 4.89 -7.56 -9.99
N GLN A 150 5.26 -8.63 -9.28
CA GLN A 150 4.73 -9.98 -9.45
C GLN A 150 3.20 -10.05 -9.29
N ASN A 151 2.59 -9.15 -8.51
CA ASN A 151 1.14 -9.11 -8.35
C ASN A 151 0.40 -8.80 -9.67
N PHE A 152 1.08 -8.18 -10.65
CA PHE A 152 0.52 -7.84 -11.95
C PHE A 152 0.66 -8.98 -12.98
N LEU A 153 1.37 -10.05 -12.67
CA LEU A 153 1.43 -11.26 -13.48
C LEU A 153 0.32 -12.26 -13.13
N ILE A 154 -0.34 -12.09 -11.98
CA ILE A 154 -1.39 -12.99 -11.51
C ILE A 154 -2.71 -12.65 -12.22
N PRO A 155 -3.26 -13.56 -13.06
CA PRO A 155 -4.51 -13.33 -13.78
C PRO A 155 -5.67 -13.13 -12.79
N ILE A 156 -6.70 -12.35 -13.17
CA ILE A 156 -7.80 -11.89 -12.29
C ILE A 156 -7.32 -10.94 -11.18
N GLY A 157 -6.31 -11.36 -10.40
CA GLY A 157 -5.63 -10.58 -9.38
C GLY A 157 -5.23 -9.20 -9.86
N ARG A 158 -4.51 -9.15 -10.99
CA ARG A 158 -4.05 -7.89 -11.58
C ARG A 158 -5.18 -6.92 -11.88
N GLU A 159 -6.34 -7.40 -12.34
CA GLU A 159 -7.44 -6.50 -12.72
C GLU A 159 -8.11 -5.89 -11.49
N VAL A 160 -8.20 -6.64 -10.39
CA VAL A 160 -8.67 -6.11 -9.11
C VAL A 160 -7.72 -5.03 -8.62
N LEU A 161 -6.41 -5.29 -8.59
CA LEU A 161 -5.41 -4.30 -8.17
C LEU A 161 -5.43 -3.06 -9.06
N ARG A 162 -5.56 -3.24 -10.38
CA ARG A 162 -5.67 -2.13 -11.32
C ARG A 162 -6.96 -1.33 -11.12
N SER A 163 -8.07 -1.99 -10.80
CA SER A 163 -9.33 -1.32 -10.49
C SER A 163 -9.22 -0.42 -9.25
N TRP A 164 -8.30 -0.73 -8.33
CA TRP A 164 -7.96 0.08 -7.15
C TRP A 164 -6.89 1.14 -7.43
N GLY A 165 -6.36 1.22 -8.65
CA GLY A 165 -5.32 2.16 -9.03
C GLY A 165 -3.93 1.82 -8.49
N LEU A 166 -3.69 0.56 -8.11
CA LEU A 166 -2.36 0.08 -7.76
C LEU A 166 -1.49 -0.04 -9.01
N VAL A 167 -0.20 0.21 -8.83
CA VAL A 167 0.82 0.16 -9.87
C VAL A 167 2.04 -0.62 -9.39
N SER A 168 2.87 -1.08 -10.32
CA SER A 168 4.13 -1.74 -9.97
C SER A 168 5.13 -0.77 -9.36
N VAL A 169 5.88 -1.22 -8.35
CA VAL A 169 7.07 -0.53 -7.83
C VAL A 169 8.35 -0.82 -8.63
N SER A 170 8.24 -1.48 -9.80
CA SER A 170 9.40 -1.70 -10.67
C SER A 170 10.02 -0.38 -11.12
N LYS A 171 11.33 -0.39 -11.37
CA LYS A 171 12.07 0.81 -11.81
C LYS A 171 11.44 1.44 -13.06
N ALA A 172 11.00 0.61 -14.02
CA ALA A 172 10.39 1.06 -15.26
C ALA A 172 9.02 1.72 -15.03
N ALA A 173 8.15 1.10 -14.23
CA ALA A 173 6.83 1.65 -13.90
C ALA A 173 6.93 2.98 -13.12
N LEU A 174 7.81 3.02 -12.11
CA LEU A 174 8.06 4.24 -11.34
C LEU A 174 8.62 5.35 -12.22
N ASN A 175 9.62 5.05 -13.05
CA ASN A 175 10.18 6.03 -13.98
C ASN A 175 9.10 6.58 -14.93
N TYR A 176 8.28 5.70 -15.52
CA TYR A 176 7.18 6.11 -16.40
C TYR A 176 6.20 7.07 -15.72
N LEU A 177 5.74 6.75 -14.50
CA LEU A 177 4.75 7.56 -13.79
C LEU A 177 5.32 8.90 -13.29
N LEU A 178 6.59 8.91 -12.87
CA LEU A 178 7.24 10.07 -12.27
C LEU A 178 7.82 11.04 -13.31
N THR A 179 7.95 10.63 -14.58
CA THR A 179 8.38 11.52 -15.68
C THR A 179 7.23 11.98 -16.58
N LYS A 180 5.97 11.64 -16.24
CA LYS A 180 4.79 12.16 -16.95
C LYS A 180 4.77 13.68 -16.97
N SER A 181 4.41 14.25 -18.12
CA SER A 181 4.29 15.69 -18.29
C SER A 181 3.31 16.28 -17.28
N ASN A 182 3.69 17.42 -16.70
CA ASN A 182 2.81 18.21 -15.84
C ASN A 182 2.09 19.35 -16.59
N ASP A 183 2.25 19.44 -17.91
CA ASP A 183 1.54 20.42 -18.75
C ASP A 183 0.05 20.06 -18.87
N PRO A 184 -0.88 20.95 -18.48
CA PRO A 184 -2.33 20.75 -18.64
C PRO A 184 -2.77 20.43 -20.07
N LYS A 185 -2.03 20.88 -21.09
CA LYS A 185 -2.36 20.65 -22.51
C LYS A 185 -1.85 19.32 -23.04
N HIS A 186 -1.00 18.62 -22.28
CA HIS A 186 -0.44 17.33 -22.72
C HIS A 186 -1.54 16.26 -22.81
N ALA A 187 -1.44 15.36 -23.79
CA ALA A 187 -2.45 14.32 -24.03
C ALA A 187 -2.70 13.40 -22.81
N ASP A 188 -1.68 13.20 -21.97
CA ASP A 188 -1.79 12.44 -20.72
C ASP A 188 -2.68 13.11 -19.66
N ASN A 189 -2.97 14.40 -19.78
CA ASN A 189 -3.63 15.23 -18.76
C ASN A 189 -5.05 15.66 -19.15
N ARG A 190 -5.65 15.00 -20.15
CA ARG A 190 -7.03 15.24 -20.59
C ARG A 190 -8.10 14.96 -19.53
N ASP A 191 -7.76 14.22 -18.48
CA ASP A 191 -8.64 13.97 -17.33
C ASP A 191 -8.67 15.15 -16.32
N GLY A 192 -7.95 16.24 -16.59
CA GLY A 192 -7.90 17.44 -15.76
C GLY A 192 -6.89 17.35 -14.59
N PHE A 193 -6.16 16.25 -14.49
CA PHE A 193 -5.07 16.07 -13.53
C PHE A 193 -3.74 16.29 -14.23
N THR A 194 -2.76 16.84 -13.51
CA THR A 194 -1.45 17.20 -14.11
C THR A 194 -0.30 16.48 -13.43
N SER A 195 -0.50 15.93 -12.25
CA SER A 195 0.59 15.33 -11.46
C SER A 195 0.24 13.95 -10.96
N ASN A 196 1.28 13.14 -10.73
CA ASN A 196 1.17 11.83 -10.09
C ASN A 196 1.79 11.89 -8.69
N ALA A 197 1.12 11.31 -7.70
CA ALA A 197 1.68 10.97 -6.40
C ALA A 197 1.74 9.45 -6.28
N VAL A 198 2.96 8.90 -6.27
CA VAL A 198 3.18 7.45 -6.20
C VAL A 198 3.65 7.09 -4.79
N ALA A 199 2.77 6.46 -4.02
CA ALA A 199 3.09 5.94 -2.70
C ALA A 199 3.88 4.65 -2.78
N ILE A 200 4.97 4.59 -2.02
CA ILE A 200 5.84 3.43 -1.88
C ILE A 200 5.92 3.11 -0.40
N LEU A 201 5.51 1.90 -0.01
CA LEU A 201 5.72 1.37 1.34
C LEU A 201 7.17 0.89 1.44
N VAL A 202 8.07 1.76 1.89
CA VAL A 202 9.53 1.63 1.67
C VAL A 202 10.12 0.39 2.34
N GLY A 203 9.67 0.06 3.55
CA GLY A 203 10.16 -1.12 4.26
C GLY A 203 9.74 -2.45 3.62
N GLY A 204 8.65 -2.43 2.84
CA GLY A 204 8.15 -3.56 2.07
C GLY A 204 7.91 -4.81 2.92
N ALA A 205 8.12 -5.96 2.30
CA ALA A 205 7.93 -7.26 2.92
C ALA A 205 8.78 -7.47 4.20
N GLN A 206 9.97 -6.85 4.30
CA GLN A 206 10.79 -6.94 5.51
C GLN A 206 10.10 -6.31 6.71
N GLU A 207 9.63 -5.08 6.56
CA GLU A 207 8.96 -4.33 7.62
C GLU A 207 7.63 -4.98 8.03
N ALA A 208 6.92 -5.59 7.09
CA ALA A 208 5.67 -6.30 7.38
C ALA A 208 5.87 -7.49 8.36
N MET A 209 7.04 -8.15 8.34
CA MET A 209 7.37 -9.21 9.32
C MET A 209 7.61 -8.67 10.73
N ASP A 210 7.95 -7.39 10.88
CA ASP A 210 8.19 -6.72 12.17
C ASP A 210 6.95 -5.97 12.67
N SER A 211 5.82 -6.06 11.95
CA SER A 211 4.57 -5.40 12.28
C SER A 211 3.84 -6.11 13.43
N HIS A 212 3.96 -5.57 14.64
CA HIS A 212 3.18 -5.99 15.81
C HIS A 212 2.44 -4.80 16.44
N PRO A 213 1.29 -5.03 17.10
CA PRO A 213 0.54 -3.97 17.76
C PRO A 213 1.40 -3.18 18.75
N GLY A 214 1.28 -1.85 18.69
CA GLY A 214 2.04 -0.92 19.51
C GLY A 214 3.53 -0.77 19.16
N GLN A 215 4.05 -1.53 18.19
CA GLN A 215 5.45 -1.48 17.77
C GLN A 215 5.61 -0.70 16.46
N TYR A 216 6.30 0.43 16.52
CA TYR A 216 6.60 1.25 15.35
C TYR A 216 8.03 0.99 14.89
N ILE A 217 8.23 -0.17 14.27
CA ILE A 217 9.51 -0.60 13.71
C ILE A 217 9.44 -0.41 12.20
N VAL A 218 10.36 0.39 11.66
CA VAL A 218 10.44 0.67 10.22
C VAL A 218 11.78 0.23 9.65
N THR A 219 11.78 -0.39 8.48
CA THR A 219 12.97 -0.77 7.73
C THR A 219 13.30 0.33 6.73
N LEU A 220 14.22 1.24 7.07
CA LEU A 220 14.54 2.42 6.27
C LEU A 220 16.03 2.71 6.16
N ARG A 221 16.87 2.38 7.15
CA ARG A 221 18.27 2.81 7.25
C ARG A 221 19.09 2.50 6.00
N ASN A 222 18.85 1.33 5.41
CA ASN A 222 19.55 0.87 4.21
C ASN A 222 18.69 0.94 2.93
N ARG A 223 17.46 1.45 3.01
CA ARG A 223 16.52 1.50 1.87
C ARG A 223 16.66 2.81 1.09
N LYS A 224 17.69 2.92 0.26
CA LYS A 224 17.97 4.14 -0.53
C LYS A 224 17.40 4.14 -1.96
N GLY A 225 16.72 3.07 -2.37
CA GLY A 225 16.22 2.88 -3.74
C GLY A 225 15.21 3.95 -4.19
N PHE A 226 14.28 4.33 -3.32
CA PHE A 226 13.28 5.36 -3.61
C PHE A 226 13.91 6.76 -3.72
N VAL A 227 14.98 7.04 -2.96
CA VAL A 227 15.74 8.30 -3.05
C VAL A 227 16.46 8.38 -4.40
N LYS A 228 17.13 7.30 -4.81
CA LYS A 228 17.74 7.21 -6.15
C LYS A 228 16.71 7.43 -7.27
N MET A 229 15.48 6.92 -7.10
CA MET A 229 14.39 7.13 -8.05
C MET A 229 13.91 8.59 -8.08
N ALA A 230 13.72 9.21 -6.92
CA ALA A 230 13.38 10.63 -6.82
C ALA A 230 14.40 11.50 -7.53
N ILE A 231 15.70 11.29 -7.27
CA ILE A 231 16.79 12.04 -7.89
C ILE A 231 16.79 11.85 -9.42
N ARG A 232 16.63 10.62 -9.92
CA ARG A 232 16.57 10.39 -11.39
C ARG A 232 15.42 11.09 -12.07
N THR A 233 14.29 11.16 -11.40
CA THR A 233 13.05 11.70 -11.98
C THR A 233 12.84 13.18 -11.69
N GLY A 234 13.65 13.76 -10.78
CA GLY A 234 13.42 15.11 -10.25
C GLY A 234 12.17 15.22 -9.37
N SER A 235 11.61 14.09 -8.93
CA SER A 235 10.36 14.05 -8.16
C SER A 235 10.64 14.26 -6.67
N PRO A 236 10.00 15.24 -6.00
CA PRO A 236 10.17 15.42 -4.56
C PRO A 236 9.67 14.21 -3.77
N ILE A 237 10.33 13.96 -2.65
CA ILE A 237 9.97 12.90 -1.70
C ILE A 237 9.05 13.49 -0.65
N VAL A 238 7.88 12.92 -0.45
CA VAL A 238 6.93 13.32 0.60
C VAL A 238 6.88 12.21 1.64
N PRO A 239 7.49 12.40 2.83
CA PRO A 239 7.37 11.44 3.92
C PRO A 239 5.91 11.35 4.38
N THR A 240 5.40 10.14 4.61
CA THR A 240 4.08 9.93 5.20
C THR A 240 4.12 8.91 6.32
N PHE A 241 3.29 9.12 7.35
CA PHE A 241 3.22 8.24 8.51
C PHE A 241 1.77 7.84 8.84
N SER A 242 1.50 6.55 8.97
CA SER A 242 0.18 5.97 9.28
C SER A 242 0.12 5.47 10.72
N PHE A 243 -0.37 6.32 11.64
CA PHE A 243 -0.61 5.93 13.03
C PHE A 243 -1.78 4.96 13.12
N GLY A 244 -1.67 3.94 13.98
CA GLY A 244 -2.68 2.89 14.14
C GLY A 244 -2.62 1.76 13.11
N GLU A 245 -1.82 1.89 12.06
CA GLU A 245 -1.67 0.87 11.00
C GLU A 245 -1.16 -0.47 11.57
N VAL A 246 -0.20 -0.45 12.49
CA VAL A 246 0.37 -1.67 13.11
C VAL A 246 -0.58 -2.34 14.10
N ASP A 247 -1.69 -1.69 14.46
CA ASP A 247 -2.62 -2.18 15.48
C ASP A 247 -3.82 -2.95 14.89
N ILE A 248 -3.97 -2.95 13.55
CA ILE A 248 -5.10 -3.60 12.87
C ILE A 248 -4.91 -5.11 12.76
N PHE A 249 -3.68 -5.59 12.80
CA PHE A 249 -3.38 -7.01 12.86
C PHE A 249 -2.24 -7.24 13.83
N ASP A 250 -2.32 -8.33 14.57
CA ASP A 250 -1.15 -8.99 15.12
C ASP A 250 -0.69 -10.09 14.17
N GLN A 251 0.35 -10.81 14.55
CA GLN A 251 0.81 -12.00 13.86
C GLN A 251 1.41 -12.98 14.85
N VAL A 252 1.58 -14.23 14.43
CA VAL A 252 2.27 -15.23 15.24
C VAL A 252 3.66 -14.71 15.65
N PRO A 253 4.05 -14.82 16.93
CA PRO A 253 5.36 -14.34 17.39
C PRO A 253 6.50 -14.90 16.53
N ASN A 254 7.33 -14.00 16.01
CA ASN A 254 8.41 -14.34 15.08
C ASN A 254 9.72 -13.59 15.43
N PRO A 255 10.25 -13.72 16.66
CA PRO A 255 11.50 -13.04 17.03
C PRO A 255 12.66 -13.48 16.11
N PRO A 256 13.72 -12.66 15.94
CA PRO A 256 14.81 -12.89 14.99
C PRO A 256 15.38 -14.31 14.93
N ASN A 257 15.46 -14.98 16.09
CA ASN A 257 16.07 -16.31 16.22
C ASN A 257 15.07 -17.49 16.12
N SER A 258 13.78 -17.21 15.95
CA SER A 258 12.72 -18.25 15.88
C SER A 258 12.71 -19.02 14.57
N LEU A 259 12.18 -20.25 14.60
CA LEU A 259 11.93 -21.05 13.40
C LEU A 259 10.98 -20.34 12.43
N VAL A 260 9.92 -19.70 12.95
CA VAL A 260 8.97 -18.90 12.16
C VAL A 260 9.73 -17.84 11.35
N ARG A 261 10.58 -17.05 12.00
CA ARG A 261 11.35 -16.00 11.32
C ARG A 261 12.33 -16.54 10.28
N ARG A 262 12.97 -17.69 10.55
CA ARG A 262 13.86 -18.35 9.58
C ARG A 262 13.10 -18.74 8.32
N VAL A 263 11.95 -19.41 8.47
CA VAL A 263 11.09 -19.81 7.35
C VAL A 263 10.63 -18.58 6.56
N GLN A 264 10.12 -17.55 7.26
CA GLN A 264 9.70 -16.31 6.63
C GLN A 264 10.82 -15.64 5.82
N THR A 265 12.04 -15.64 6.38
CA THR A 265 13.22 -15.04 5.73
C THR A 265 13.60 -15.80 4.47
N VAL A 266 13.63 -17.14 4.52
CA VAL A 266 13.93 -17.99 3.36
C VAL A 266 12.89 -17.78 2.26
N VAL A 267 11.60 -17.85 2.58
CA VAL A 267 10.52 -17.65 1.59
C VAL A 267 10.61 -16.26 0.97
N LYS A 268 10.85 -15.22 1.77
CA LYS A 268 11.02 -13.85 1.27
C LYS A 268 12.24 -13.70 0.37
N GLN A 269 13.37 -14.36 0.69
CA GLN A 269 14.57 -14.33 -0.16
C GLN A 269 14.31 -15.01 -1.51
N LEU A 270 13.54 -16.10 -1.53
CA LEU A 270 13.21 -16.85 -2.75
C LEU A 270 12.15 -16.16 -3.62
N THR A 271 11.14 -15.54 -2.99
CA THR A 271 9.92 -15.10 -3.70
C THR A 271 9.69 -13.59 -3.67
N GLY A 272 10.36 -12.86 -2.78
CA GLY A 272 10.07 -11.45 -2.48
C GLY A 272 8.84 -11.23 -1.60
N ILE A 273 8.10 -12.28 -1.25
CA ILE A 273 6.87 -12.23 -0.45
C ILE A 273 7.17 -12.67 0.99
N SER A 274 6.65 -11.93 1.97
CA SER A 274 6.72 -12.35 3.38
C SER A 274 5.49 -13.20 3.72
N PRO A 275 5.65 -14.48 4.07
CA PRO A 275 4.53 -15.30 4.51
C PRO A 275 4.15 -14.90 5.94
N LEU A 276 3.12 -14.09 6.07
CA LEU A 276 2.59 -13.64 7.36
C LEU A 276 1.39 -14.50 7.73
N ILE A 277 1.27 -14.83 9.01
CA ILE A 277 0.07 -15.45 9.58
C ILE A 277 -0.62 -14.36 10.41
N PRO A 278 -1.49 -13.55 9.79
CA PRO A 278 -2.14 -12.45 10.48
C PRO A 278 -3.11 -12.98 11.53
N VAL A 279 -3.07 -12.38 12.71
CA VAL A 279 -3.99 -12.64 13.81
C VAL A 279 -4.78 -11.37 14.06
N GLY A 280 -6.05 -11.40 13.67
CA GLY A 280 -7.00 -10.36 13.96
C GLY A 280 -8.11 -10.88 14.88
N ARG A 281 -9.35 -10.58 14.51
CA ARG A 281 -10.58 -10.95 15.19
C ARG A 281 -11.48 -11.81 14.30
N GLY A 282 -12.48 -12.41 14.91
CA GLY A 282 -13.51 -13.15 14.20
C GLY A 282 -14.65 -12.25 13.72
N ILE A 283 -15.57 -12.88 13.00
CA ILE A 283 -16.86 -12.28 12.66
C ILE A 283 -17.69 -12.11 13.95
N PHE A 284 -17.73 -13.15 14.78
CA PHE A 284 -18.54 -13.23 16.00
C PHE A 284 -17.75 -13.18 17.30
N ASN A 285 -16.41 -13.10 17.26
CA ASN A 285 -15.57 -12.93 18.44
C ASN A 285 -14.48 -11.86 18.18
N TYR A 286 -13.91 -11.29 19.24
CA TYR A 286 -12.90 -10.24 19.18
C TYR A 286 -11.48 -10.74 19.52
N SER A 287 -11.33 -12.03 19.83
CA SER A 287 -10.06 -12.59 20.32
C SER A 287 -9.18 -13.19 19.23
N PHE A 288 -9.75 -13.76 18.17
CA PHE A 288 -8.98 -14.37 17.09
C PHE A 288 -9.76 -14.49 15.79
N GLY A 289 -9.04 -14.42 14.67
CA GLY A 289 -9.56 -14.71 13.35
C GLY A 289 -8.83 -13.94 12.27
N PHE A 290 -9.40 -13.97 11.08
CA PHE A 290 -8.78 -13.41 9.88
C PHE A 290 -9.13 -11.93 9.63
N LEU A 291 -10.13 -11.40 10.32
CA LEU A 291 -10.58 -10.03 10.12
C LEU A 291 -9.69 -9.07 10.91
N PRO A 292 -9.24 -7.95 10.36
CA PRO A 292 -8.45 -6.99 11.11
C PRO A 292 -9.22 -6.39 12.29
N ASN A 293 -8.51 -5.97 13.32
CA ASN A 293 -9.05 -5.24 14.45
C ASN A 293 -9.57 -3.86 14.01
N ARG A 294 -10.68 -3.44 14.63
CA ARG A 294 -11.26 -2.11 14.42
C ARG A 294 -10.45 -1.05 15.15
N ARG A 295 -9.35 -0.61 14.55
CA ARG A 295 -8.50 0.47 15.07
C ARG A 295 -8.54 1.66 14.13
N ARG A 296 -8.45 2.86 14.71
CA ARG A 296 -8.38 4.11 13.96
C ARG A 296 -7.04 4.17 13.23
N ILE A 297 -7.06 4.50 11.94
CA ILE A 297 -5.84 4.78 11.17
C ILE A 297 -5.78 6.27 10.83
N VAL A 298 -4.67 6.93 11.14
CA VAL A 298 -4.44 8.33 10.77
C VAL A 298 -3.20 8.44 9.92
N GLN A 299 -3.37 8.77 8.65
CA GLN A 299 -2.26 8.99 7.73
C GLN A 299 -1.91 10.47 7.67
N VAL A 300 -0.69 10.80 8.07
CA VAL A 300 -0.13 12.16 8.00
C VAL A 300 0.75 12.27 6.77
N VAL A 301 0.50 13.29 5.94
CA VAL A 301 1.29 13.62 4.74
C VAL A 301 2.18 14.81 5.03
N GLY A 302 3.50 14.60 4.97
CA GLY A 302 4.54 15.59 5.28
C GLY A 302 4.79 16.64 4.20
N ALA A 303 5.82 17.45 4.43
CA ALA A 303 6.31 18.40 3.44
C ALA A 303 7.20 17.73 2.38
N PRO A 304 7.19 18.21 1.12
CA PRO A 304 8.04 17.68 0.07
C PRO A 304 9.51 18.03 0.29
N ILE A 305 10.39 17.04 0.21
CA ILE A 305 11.84 17.17 0.16
C ILE A 305 12.21 17.22 -1.33
N ASN A 306 12.56 18.42 -1.81
CA ASN A 306 12.97 18.62 -3.19
C ASN A 306 14.34 17.99 -3.46
N VAL A 307 14.52 17.51 -4.69
CA VAL A 307 15.77 16.91 -5.16
C VAL A 307 16.22 17.58 -6.44
N VAL A 308 17.53 17.61 -6.67
CA VAL A 308 18.11 18.01 -7.95
C VAL A 308 18.13 16.80 -8.86
N LYS A 309 17.58 16.95 -10.07
CA LYS A 309 17.50 15.83 -11.02
C LYS A 309 18.90 15.43 -11.48
N SER A 310 19.20 14.13 -11.46
CA SER A 310 20.42 13.57 -12.05
C SER A 310 20.21 12.12 -12.50
N ASP A 311 20.60 11.80 -13.73
CA ASP A 311 20.54 10.43 -14.27
C ASP A 311 21.52 9.48 -13.55
N GLN A 312 22.59 10.04 -12.96
CA GLN A 312 23.58 9.36 -12.15
C GLN A 312 23.56 9.93 -10.72
N PRO A 313 22.68 9.42 -9.83
CA PRO A 313 22.63 9.88 -8.44
C PRO A 313 23.95 9.63 -7.72
N ASP A 314 24.61 10.72 -7.31
CA ASP A 314 25.79 10.66 -6.45
C ASP A 314 25.46 10.05 -5.08
N ALA A 315 26.36 9.23 -4.55
CA ALA A 315 26.15 8.50 -3.31
C ALA A 315 26.05 9.44 -2.09
N ALA A 316 26.88 10.47 -2.02
CA ALA A 316 26.85 11.43 -0.90
C ALA A 316 25.56 12.26 -0.92
N TYR A 317 25.10 12.67 -2.11
CA TYR A 317 23.82 13.36 -2.26
C TYR A 317 22.62 12.46 -1.93
N VAL A 318 22.63 11.19 -2.35
CA VAL A 318 21.61 10.20 -1.96
C VAL A 318 21.53 10.07 -0.45
N ASP A 319 22.68 10.02 0.23
CA ASP A 319 22.75 9.86 1.68
C ASP A 319 22.26 11.10 2.42
N LYS A 320 22.60 12.29 1.91
CA LYS A 320 22.06 13.56 2.40
C LYS A 320 20.53 13.60 2.32
N VAL A 321 19.96 13.31 1.16
CA VAL A 321 18.50 13.32 0.96
C VAL A 321 17.83 12.24 1.81
N HIS A 322 18.41 11.04 1.90
CA HIS A 322 17.91 9.96 2.73
C HIS A 322 17.90 10.35 4.23
N GLY A 323 18.95 11.02 4.70
CA GLY A 323 19.02 11.59 6.05
C GLY A 323 17.89 12.59 6.32
N GLN A 324 17.57 13.45 5.35
CA GLN A 324 16.42 14.38 5.46
C GLN A 324 15.09 13.64 5.57
N VAL A 325 14.92 12.51 4.88
CA VAL A 325 13.70 11.68 5.01
C VAL A 325 13.60 11.09 6.41
N ILE A 326 14.70 10.54 6.94
CA ILE A 326 14.75 9.98 8.30
C ILE A 326 14.38 11.06 9.34
N GLU A 327 15.05 12.22 9.27
CA GLU A 327 14.81 13.32 10.19
C GLU A 327 13.35 13.81 10.12
N ALA A 328 12.79 13.94 8.92
CA ALA A 328 11.40 14.32 8.72
C ALA A 328 10.43 13.28 9.30
N LEU A 329 10.74 11.99 9.18
CA LEU A 329 9.95 10.89 9.72
C LEU A 329 9.95 10.91 11.26
N GLU A 330 11.13 11.05 11.87
CA GLU A 330 11.30 11.13 13.33
C GLU A 330 10.56 12.36 13.89
N LYS A 331 10.73 13.54 13.28
CA LYS A 331 10.01 14.76 13.66
C LYS A 331 8.49 14.58 13.55
N MET A 332 8.01 13.96 12.47
CA MET A 332 6.58 13.69 12.29
C MET A 332 6.06 12.72 13.36
N PHE A 333 6.80 11.65 13.65
CA PHE A 333 6.44 10.71 14.68
C PHE A 333 6.32 11.37 16.06
N GLU A 334 7.36 12.10 16.47
CA GLU A 334 7.39 12.79 17.77
C GLU A 334 6.30 13.85 17.91
N LYS A 335 6.01 14.59 16.84
CA LYS A 335 4.95 15.60 16.82
C LYS A 335 3.56 15.00 17.03
N TYR A 336 3.27 13.86 16.40
CA TYR A 336 1.91 13.32 16.36
C TYR A 336 1.67 12.11 17.28
N LYS A 337 2.72 11.48 17.84
CA LYS A 337 2.57 10.30 18.71
C LYS A 337 1.67 10.55 19.91
N LYS A 338 1.76 11.72 20.54
CA LYS A 338 0.91 12.08 21.70
C LYS A 338 -0.57 12.17 21.35
N LYS A 339 -0.90 12.47 20.09
CA LYS A 339 -2.27 12.65 19.62
C LYS A 339 -2.91 11.34 19.17
N TYR A 340 -2.13 10.43 18.59
CA TYR A 340 -2.67 9.25 17.91
C TYR A 340 -2.28 7.90 18.53
N ILE A 341 -1.36 7.88 19.50
CA ILE A 341 -0.93 6.66 20.19
C ILE A 341 -1.42 6.72 21.64
N PRO A 342 -2.14 5.70 22.16
CA PRO A 342 -2.65 5.70 23.54
C PRO A 342 -1.57 5.79 24.63
N ASN A 343 -0.40 5.17 24.44
CA ASN A 343 0.69 5.11 25.42
C ASN A 343 1.99 5.76 24.90
N PRO A 344 1.99 7.07 24.57
CA PRO A 344 3.04 7.70 23.78
C PRO A 344 4.39 7.81 24.48
N LYS A 345 4.44 7.71 25.83
CA LYS A 345 5.69 7.77 26.61
C LYS A 345 6.56 6.52 26.42
N ASN A 346 5.93 5.37 26.27
CA ASN A 346 6.62 4.08 26.16
C ASN A 346 6.83 3.65 24.70
N THR A 347 6.23 4.37 23.76
CA THR A 347 6.34 4.07 22.33
C THR A 347 7.41 4.94 21.67
N LYS A 348 8.35 4.28 21.00
CA LYS A 348 9.42 4.91 20.21
C LYS A 348 9.35 4.41 18.77
N LEU A 349 9.72 5.28 17.83
CA LEU A 349 10.00 4.87 16.46
C LEU A 349 11.38 4.21 16.42
N VAL A 350 11.45 2.99 15.90
CA VAL A 350 12.71 2.26 15.70
C VAL A 350 12.97 2.16 14.21
N ILE A 351 14.12 2.68 13.76
CA ILE A 351 14.53 2.66 12.35
C ILE A 351 15.68 1.67 12.15
N HIS A 352 15.39 0.56 11.48
CA HIS A 352 16.33 -0.49 11.07
C HIS A 352 16.85 -0.32 9.65
#